data_AF-A0A3B0RGP4-F1
#
_entry.id   AF-A0A3B0RGP4-F1
#
_cell.length_a   1.000
_cell.length_b   1.000
_cell.length_c   1.000
_cell.angle_alpha   90.00
_cell.angle_beta   90.00
_cell.angle_gamma   90.00
#
_symmetry.space_group_name_H-M   'P 1'
#
loop_
_entity.id
_entity.type
_entity.pdbx_description
1 polymer ?
#
loop_
_entity_poly.entity_id
_entity_poly.type
_entity_poly.pdbx_seq_one_letter_code
_entity_poly.pdbx_strand_id
1 'polypeptide(L)'
;MSDTTRLTVNGQQVEVASDHPHLLAALREELGLTAAKDGCAPSGQCGACTVLVNGKARVSCQTTLDKAAGSEVVTLEGFAATERERLANAFSSTGALQCGFCTPGILVRTKALLDQKGSALERQSAAARMGAHLCRCTGYNSILDAVEMLATGEVPTPKLSGSIGGDGAKYEATELALGDRGYVDDMAVPGMLHGALRLTDHSRADVLSIDTAPALAVPGVEAVYTGADVPGETFVGIIYTDWPIFIPVGGRTSYYGDVLAIVVADSPTTARNAANLIEIEYATLDPIVDPAAAVANDDDLAVWKSTSNTLSVSAYVRGDFETAFAASPYRVSERFITQRVEHAFLEPESTLAIPTDAGGLMVYSGGQGIWDDRNQIASILNVDPATITVELVSNGGAFGGKEDMSNQGQTALAAHLLGRPVKCTLTREQSLRMHAKRHPITIDLDVSCDEDGKLTALRARMIGDSGPYASVGMKVLERAAGHASGPYVVDNIDVRAVAARTNNPVCGAFRGFGANQAQFAMEGALDQLAELADIDRLVMRRRNAISPGVIWGPGQRMDD
;
A
#
# COMPACT_ATOMS: atom_id res chain seq x y z
N MET A 1 10.35 4.25 -40.39
CA MET A 1 11.24 4.78 -39.35
C MET A 1 10.31 5.36 -38.32
N SER A 2 10.37 4.91 -37.07
CA SER A 2 9.63 5.58 -35.99
C SER A 2 10.15 7.01 -35.89
N ASP A 3 9.26 7.96 -35.63
CA ASP A 3 9.67 9.33 -35.32
C ASP A 3 10.48 9.30 -34.02
N THR A 4 11.54 10.11 -33.97
CA THR A 4 12.43 10.20 -32.80
C THR A 4 12.50 11.64 -32.28
N THR A 5 12.60 11.79 -30.97
CA THR A 5 12.79 13.08 -30.30
C THR A 5 14.23 13.21 -29.83
N ARG A 6 14.91 14.29 -30.22
CA ARG A 6 16.28 14.60 -29.77
C ARG A 6 16.28 15.33 -28.43
N LEU A 7 17.13 14.88 -27.51
CA LEU A 7 17.35 15.45 -26.18
C LEU A 7 18.85 15.55 -25.86
N THR A 8 19.23 16.35 -24.88
CA THR A 8 20.54 16.22 -24.22
C THR A 8 20.29 15.68 -22.81
N VAL A 9 20.61 14.42 -22.53
CA VAL A 9 20.37 13.77 -21.24
C VAL A 9 21.69 13.55 -20.52
N ASN A 10 21.83 14.06 -19.30
CA ASN A 10 23.05 13.96 -18.48
C ASN A 10 24.33 14.36 -19.25
N GLY A 11 24.23 15.39 -20.11
CA GLY A 11 25.34 15.90 -20.93
C GLY A 11 25.59 15.15 -22.24
N GLN A 12 24.83 14.10 -22.56
CA GLN A 12 24.94 13.35 -23.81
C GLN A 12 23.76 13.64 -24.74
N GLN A 13 24.01 13.85 -26.03
CA GLN A 13 22.94 13.92 -27.02
C GLN A 13 22.38 12.52 -27.28
N VAL A 14 21.06 12.39 -27.20
CA VAL A 14 20.33 11.13 -27.42
C VAL A 14 19.12 11.38 -28.31
N GLU A 15 18.70 10.36 -29.04
CA GLU A 15 17.45 10.32 -29.77
C GLU A 15 16.63 9.16 -29.20
N VAL A 16 15.41 9.45 -28.76
CA VAL A 16 14.47 8.48 -28.18
C VAL A 16 13.23 8.35 -29.06
N ALA A 17 12.53 7.22 -29.00
CA ALA A 17 11.29 7.05 -29.75
C ALA A 17 10.24 8.11 -29.35
N SER A 18 9.54 8.70 -30.32
CA SER A 18 8.57 9.77 -30.05
C SER A 18 7.22 9.29 -29.52
N ASP A 19 6.96 7.98 -29.54
CA ASP A 19 5.70 7.35 -29.12
C ASP A 19 5.64 6.98 -27.62
N HIS A 20 6.70 7.26 -26.86
CA HIS A 20 6.62 7.20 -25.39
C HIS A 20 5.54 8.14 -24.85
N PRO A 21 4.72 7.70 -23.87
CA PRO A 21 3.61 8.51 -23.34
C PRO A 21 4.06 9.81 -22.67
N HIS A 22 5.28 9.83 -22.12
CA HIS A 22 5.88 10.98 -21.45
C HIS A 22 7.40 10.78 -21.23
N LEU A 23 8.11 11.85 -20.90
CA LEU A 23 9.55 11.88 -20.65
C LEU A 23 10.00 10.83 -19.62
N LEU A 24 9.20 10.54 -18.58
CA LEU A 24 9.56 9.51 -17.60
C LEU A 24 9.71 8.12 -18.24
N ALA A 25 8.87 7.78 -19.21
CA ALA A 25 8.89 6.48 -19.87
C ALA A 25 10.13 6.36 -20.75
N ALA A 26 10.43 7.39 -21.56
CA ALA A 26 11.65 7.44 -22.35
C ALA A 26 12.91 7.32 -21.47
N LEU A 27 12.97 8.03 -20.34
CA LEU A 27 14.10 7.96 -19.40
C LEU A 27 14.28 6.56 -18.80
N ARG A 28 13.20 5.92 -18.33
CA ARG A 28 13.27 4.64 -17.62
C ARG A 28 13.34 3.44 -18.56
N GLU A 29 12.48 3.41 -19.56
CA GLU A 29 12.23 2.22 -20.39
C GLU A 29 13.21 2.13 -21.55
N GLU A 30 13.60 3.25 -22.16
CA GLU A 30 14.53 3.26 -23.30
C GLU A 30 15.97 3.58 -22.89
N LEU A 31 16.16 4.57 -22.00
CA LEU A 31 17.49 4.99 -21.57
C LEU A 31 18.01 4.30 -20.30
N GLY A 32 17.16 3.53 -19.60
CA GLY A 32 17.55 2.79 -18.39
C GLY A 32 17.89 3.67 -17.17
N LEU A 33 17.43 4.93 -17.15
CA LEU A 33 17.65 5.89 -16.07
C LEU A 33 16.51 5.81 -15.05
N THR A 34 16.73 5.06 -13.97
CA THR A 34 15.70 4.64 -13.03
C THR A 34 15.63 5.45 -11.73
N ALA A 35 16.49 6.44 -11.50
CA ALA A 35 16.42 7.24 -10.26
C ALA A 35 15.14 8.09 -10.22
N ALA A 36 14.68 8.59 -11.36
CA ALA A 36 13.33 9.14 -11.47
C ALA A 36 12.31 8.00 -11.30
N LYS A 37 11.58 7.99 -10.18
CA LYS A 37 10.68 6.89 -9.84
C LYS A 37 9.27 7.11 -10.38
N ASP A 38 8.65 6.05 -10.90
CA ASP A 38 7.23 6.05 -11.25
C ASP A 38 6.38 5.68 -10.03
N GLY A 39 5.81 6.70 -9.38
CA GLY A 39 4.86 6.49 -8.30
C GLY A 39 3.41 6.67 -8.69
N CYS A 40 3.11 7.78 -9.37
CA CYS A 40 1.74 8.18 -9.68
C CYS A 40 1.56 8.58 -11.14
N ALA A 41 2.48 8.18 -12.03
CA ALA A 41 2.36 8.58 -13.43
C ALA A 41 1.00 8.16 -14.00
N PRO A 42 0.43 8.97 -14.91
CA PRO A 42 0.92 10.25 -15.42
C PRO A 42 0.41 11.48 -14.62
N SER A 43 -0.15 11.30 -13.42
CA SER A 43 -0.88 12.37 -12.70
C SER A 43 -0.02 13.52 -12.16
N GLY A 44 1.31 13.35 -12.09
CA GLY A 44 2.25 14.39 -11.63
C GLY A 44 2.17 14.76 -10.15
N GLN A 45 1.38 14.07 -9.33
CA GLN A 45 1.07 14.50 -7.95
C GLN A 45 2.14 14.17 -6.91
N CYS A 46 2.90 13.07 -7.05
CA CYS A 46 3.81 12.60 -6.00
C CYS A 46 5.20 13.24 -6.02
N GLY A 47 5.63 13.81 -7.15
CA GLY A 47 6.96 14.40 -7.31
C GLY A 47 8.14 13.42 -7.39
N ALA A 48 7.93 12.10 -7.28
CA ALA A 48 9.01 11.10 -7.26
C ALA A 48 9.80 11.01 -8.58
N CYS A 49 9.18 11.40 -9.69
CA CYS A 49 9.77 11.42 -11.03
C CYS A 49 10.47 12.76 -11.39
N THR A 50 10.78 13.59 -10.39
CA THR A 50 11.34 14.93 -10.63
C THR A 50 12.74 14.85 -11.22
N VAL A 51 12.96 15.56 -12.33
CA VAL A 51 14.24 15.74 -13.03
C VAL A 51 14.48 17.24 -13.26
N LEU A 52 15.70 17.65 -13.62
CA LEU A 52 15.94 19.01 -14.11
C LEU A 52 15.70 19.06 -15.62
N VAL A 53 14.89 20.01 -16.08
CA VAL A 53 14.73 20.33 -17.51
C VAL A 53 15.14 21.78 -17.70
N ASN A 54 16.22 22.02 -18.45
CA ASN A 54 16.86 23.32 -18.64
C ASN A 54 17.11 24.03 -17.28
N GLY A 55 17.71 23.30 -16.33
CA GLY A 55 18.02 23.77 -14.98
C GLY A 55 16.82 23.91 -14.02
N LYS A 56 15.59 23.62 -14.47
CA LYS A 56 14.37 23.73 -13.63
C LYS A 56 13.85 22.37 -13.24
N ALA A 57 13.63 22.14 -11.95
CA ALA A 57 13.05 20.89 -11.48
C ALA A 57 11.57 20.73 -11.93
N ARG A 58 11.28 19.66 -12.67
CA ARG A 58 10.01 19.34 -13.34
C ARG A 58 9.66 17.86 -13.13
N VAL A 59 8.37 17.56 -13.03
CA VAL A 59 7.88 16.17 -13.05
C VAL A 59 7.92 15.62 -14.47
N SER A 60 8.65 14.52 -14.67
CA SER A 60 8.85 13.95 -16.02
C SER A 60 7.62 13.20 -16.54
N CYS A 61 6.76 12.65 -15.67
CA CYS A 61 5.55 11.93 -16.10
C CYS A 61 4.43 12.82 -16.70
N GLN A 62 4.53 14.14 -16.58
CA GLN A 62 3.61 15.10 -17.25
C GLN A 62 4.28 15.90 -18.36
N THR A 63 5.55 15.62 -18.63
CA THR A 63 6.30 16.29 -19.68
C THR A 63 6.23 15.42 -20.93
N THR A 64 5.49 15.87 -21.96
CA THR A 64 5.45 15.18 -23.26
C THR A 64 6.81 15.28 -23.95
N LEU A 65 7.11 14.34 -24.85
CA LEU A 65 8.37 14.40 -25.60
C LEU A 65 8.46 15.63 -26.50
N ASP A 66 7.36 16.08 -27.10
CA ASP A 66 7.30 17.34 -27.84
C ASP A 66 7.74 18.56 -27.01
N LYS A 67 7.35 18.61 -25.73
CA LYS A 67 7.76 19.69 -24.82
C LYS A 67 9.21 19.55 -24.36
N ALA A 68 9.72 18.31 -24.31
CA ALA A 68 11.10 18.03 -23.93
C ALA A 68 12.07 18.22 -25.10
N ALA A 69 11.61 18.19 -26.34
CA ALA A 69 12.43 18.23 -27.56
C ALA A 69 13.48 19.36 -27.50
N GLY A 70 14.74 18.99 -27.76
CA GLY A 70 15.89 19.90 -27.74
C GLY A 70 16.29 20.42 -26.34
N SER A 71 15.62 19.99 -25.27
CA SER A 71 15.97 20.41 -23.90
C SER A 71 17.16 19.63 -23.35
N GLU A 72 17.84 20.26 -22.39
CA GLU A 72 18.76 19.60 -21.47
C GLU A 72 17.97 18.98 -20.32
N VAL A 73 18.11 17.66 -20.14
CA VAL A 73 17.49 16.90 -19.06
C VAL A 73 18.60 16.33 -18.18
N VAL A 74 18.56 16.64 -16.88
CA VAL A 74 19.49 16.08 -15.89
C VAL A 74 18.71 15.29 -14.85
N THR A 75 18.97 14.00 -14.83
CA THR A 75 18.49 13.05 -13.82
C THR A 75 19.46 13.01 -12.64
N LEU A 76 19.10 12.34 -11.54
CA LEU A 76 20.00 12.24 -10.39
C LEU A 76 21.30 11.49 -10.76
N GLU A 77 21.22 10.58 -11.72
CA GLU A 77 22.33 9.84 -12.31
C GLU A 77 23.38 10.78 -12.93
N GLY A 78 22.94 11.90 -13.48
CA GLY A 78 23.81 12.90 -14.12
C GLY A 78 24.45 13.91 -13.16
N PHE A 79 24.17 13.84 -11.85
CA PHE A 79 24.79 14.75 -10.89
C PHE A 79 26.26 14.35 -10.65
N ALA A 80 27.11 15.34 -10.37
CA ALA A 80 28.50 15.09 -10.00
C ALA A 80 28.58 14.18 -8.77
N ALA A 81 29.54 13.24 -8.74
CA ALA A 81 29.67 12.26 -7.65
C ALA A 81 29.77 12.91 -6.26
N THR A 82 30.50 14.02 -6.14
CA THR A 82 30.63 14.79 -4.90
C THR A 82 29.31 15.41 -4.44
N GLU A 83 28.46 15.84 -5.37
CA GLU A 83 27.13 16.39 -5.06
C GLU A 83 26.17 15.26 -4.66
N ARG A 84 26.21 14.11 -5.33
CA ARG A 84 25.44 12.92 -4.95
C ARG A 84 25.79 12.47 -3.54
N GLU A 85 27.08 12.32 -3.24
CA GLU A 85 27.57 11.95 -1.90
C GLU A 85 27.11 12.95 -0.85
N ARG A 86 27.27 14.25 -1.11
CA ARG A 86 26.84 15.31 -0.20
C ARG A 86 25.34 15.27 0.09
N LEU A 87 24.50 15.11 -0.93
CA LEU A 87 23.04 15.00 -0.80
C LEU A 87 22.65 13.75 0.01
N ALA A 88 23.24 12.60 -0.33
CA ALA A 88 22.97 11.33 0.34
C ALA A 88 23.41 11.37 1.82
N ASN A 89 24.55 11.97 2.11
CA ASN A 89 25.09 12.09 3.47
C ASN A 89 24.17 12.91 4.38
N ALA A 90 23.65 14.04 3.88
CA ALA A 90 22.71 14.86 4.64
C ALA A 90 21.43 14.09 4.96
N PHE A 91 20.83 13.43 3.96
CA PHE A 91 19.59 12.68 4.14
C PHE A 91 19.76 11.46 5.07
N SER A 92 20.90 10.80 4.98
CA SER A 92 21.24 9.66 5.83
C SER A 92 21.46 10.08 7.29
N SER A 93 22.08 11.24 7.51
CA SER A 93 22.43 11.72 8.85
C SER A 93 21.25 12.29 9.65
N THR A 94 20.18 12.76 8.98
CA THR A 94 19.00 13.30 9.66
C THR A 94 17.84 12.32 9.75
N GLY A 95 17.98 11.11 9.20
CA GLY A 95 16.85 10.17 9.08
C GLY A 95 15.78 10.67 8.09
N ALA A 96 16.15 11.48 7.09
CA ALA A 96 15.28 11.92 6.00
C ALA A 96 14.88 10.80 5.02
N LEU A 97 15.18 9.55 5.37
CA LEU A 97 15.08 8.37 4.53
C LEU A 97 14.50 7.20 5.32
N GLN A 98 13.43 6.59 4.80
CA GLN A 98 12.89 5.33 5.31
C GLN A 98 12.78 4.30 4.18
N CYS A 99 11.69 4.34 3.39
CA CYS A 99 11.54 3.45 2.22
C CYS A 99 12.47 3.84 1.08
N GLY A 100 12.72 5.14 0.88
CA GLY A 100 13.62 5.68 -0.15
C GLY A 100 12.98 6.06 -1.48
N PHE A 101 11.74 5.67 -1.74
CA PHE A 101 11.16 5.76 -3.09
C PHE A 101 10.97 7.21 -3.58
N CYS A 102 10.57 8.13 -2.70
CA CYS A 102 10.45 9.54 -3.05
C CYS A 102 11.77 10.31 -3.03
N THR A 103 12.81 9.74 -2.40
CA THR A 103 14.02 10.47 -2.06
C THR A 103 14.74 11.00 -3.29
N PRO A 104 14.95 10.23 -4.38
CA PRO A 104 15.61 10.76 -5.57
C PRO A 104 14.99 12.04 -6.13
N GLY A 105 13.66 12.07 -6.28
CA GLY A 105 12.94 13.26 -6.75
C GLY A 105 13.07 14.45 -5.78
N ILE A 106 13.08 14.17 -4.46
CA ILE A 106 13.32 15.19 -3.43
C ILE A 106 14.75 15.72 -3.51
N LEU A 107 15.76 14.87 -3.73
CA LEU A 107 17.15 15.31 -3.88
C LEU A 107 17.33 16.23 -5.09
N VAL A 108 16.70 15.90 -6.23
CA VAL A 108 16.70 16.77 -7.42
C VAL A 108 16.06 18.13 -7.12
N ARG A 109 14.94 18.15 -6.38
CA ARG A 109 14.30 19.40 -5.95
C ARG A 109 15.20 20.19 -5.01
N THR A 110 15.81 19.54 -4.03
CA THR A 110 16.73 20.15 -3.06
C THR A 110 17.90 20.80 -3.79
N LYS A 111 18.53 20.08 -4.73
CA LYS A 111 19.59 20.65 -5.57
C LYS A 111 19.11 21.91 -6.30
N ALA A 112 17.95 21.87 -6.96
CA ALA A 112 17.43 23.03 -7.68
C ALA A 112 17.19 24.26 -6.77
N LEU A 113 16.82 24.04 -5.50
CA LEU A 113 16.67 25.11 -4.52
C LEU A 113 18.03 25.65 -4.05
N LEU A 114 18.99 24.76 -3.80
CA LEU A 114 20.35 25.14 -3.40
C LEU A 114 21.08 25.90 -4.51
N ASP A 115 20.96 25.48 -5.77
CA ASP A 115 21.55 26.18 -6.92
C ASP A 115 20.98 27.60 -7.07
N GLN A 116 19.72 27.82 -6.66
CA GLN A 116 19.06 29.13 -6.71
C GLN A 116 19.37 30.02 -5.51
N LYS A 117 19.46 29.45 -4.31
CA LYS A 117 19.46 30.20 -3.03
C LYS A 117 20.75 30.06 -2.23
N GLY A 118 21.55 29.02 -2.46
CA GLY A 118 22.74 28.72 -1.69
C GLY A 118 22.46 28.71 -0.18
N SER A 119 23.33 29.37 0.59
CA SER A 119 23.19 29.53 2.04
C SER A 119 22.02 30.43 2.49
N ALA A 120 21.36 31.13 1.57
CA ALA A 120 20.14 31.91 1.86
C ALA A 120 18.86 31.08 1.77
N LEU A 121 18.94 29.75 1.65
CA LEU A 121 17.78 28.86 1.62
C LEU A 121 17.19 28.69 3.03
N GLU A 122 16.03 29.30 3.27
CA GLU A 122 15.32 29.20 4.55
C GLU A 122 14.37 28.00 4.60
N ARG A 123 14.21 27.39 5.79
CA ARG A 123 13.32 26.25 6.04
C ARG A 123 11.90 26.45 5.53
N GLN A 124 11.31 27.61 5.81
CA GLN A 124 9.93 27.91 5.43
C GLN A 124 9.77 27.94 3.90
N SER A 125 10.76 28.52 3.20
CA SER A 125 10.79 28.54 1.75
C SER A 125 10.98 27.15 1.15
N ALA A 126 11.82 26.32 1.77
CA ALA A 126 12.01 24.92 1.39
C ALA A 126 10.72 24.11 1.61
N ALA A 127 10.07 24.25 2.76
CA ALA A 127 8.82 23.56 3.10
C ALA A 127 7.71 23.85 2.08
N ALA A 128 7.52 25.12 1.68
CA ALA A 128 6.54 25.50 0.67
C ALA A 128 6.81 24.83 -0.70
N ARG A 129 8.07 24.58 -1.05
CA ARG A 129 8.46 23.92 -2.31
C ARG A 129 8.41 22.40 -2.22
N MET A 130 8.68 21.84 -1.04
CA MET A 130 8.57 20.41 -0.78
C MET A 130 7.12 19.93 -0.76
N GLY A 131 6.12 20.82 -0.66
CA GLY A 131 4.71 20.47 -0.86
C GLY A 131 4.39 19.86 -2.24
N ALA A 132 5.28 20.00 -3.23
CA ALA A 132 5.18 19.32 -4.53
C ALA A 132 5.69 17.86 -4.51
N HIS A 133 6.16 17.37 -3.37
CA HIS A 133 6.67 16.01 -3.18
C HIS A 133 5.88 15.33 -2.05
N LEU A 134 5.34 14.17 -2.34
CA LEU A 134 4.72 13.34 -1.32
C LEU A 134 5.79 12.45 -0.68
N CYS A 135 5.80 12.38 0.65
CA CYS A 135 6.51 11.38 1.42
C CYS A 135 5.56 10.76 2.44
N ARG A 136 5.31 9.45 2.33
CA ARG A 136 4.39 8.74 3.23
C ARG A 136 5.05 8.25 4.52
N CYS A 137 6.39 8.31 4.60
CA CYS A 137 7.15 7.65 5.67
C CYS A 137 7.63 8.62 6.77
N THR A 138 8.23 9.76 6.38
CA THR A 138 9.09 10.54 7.30
C THR A 138 8.39 11.66 8.05
N GLY A 139 7.19 12.10 7.62
CA GLY A 139 6.53 13.26 8.20
C GLY A 139 7.23 14.60 7.92
N TYR A 140 8.10 14.66 6.90
CA TYR A 140 8.78 15.84 6.35
C TYR A 140 9.82 16.55 7.22
N ASN A 141 9.71 16.54 8.56
CA ASN A 141 10.64 17.31 9.40
C ASN A 141 12.10 16.93 9.15
N SER A 142 12.44 15.63 9.13
CA SER A 142 13.81 15.18 8.86
C SER A 142 14.31 15.54 7.44
N ILE A 143 13.41 15.63 6.46
CA ILE A 143 13.76 16.11 5.10
C ILE A 143 14.15 17.58 5.15
N LEU A 144 13.38 18.41 5.87
CA LEU A 144 13.69 19.82 6.03
C LEU A 144 14.99 20.03 6.82
N ASP A 145 15.26 19.19 7.83
CA ASP A 145 16.53 19.20 8.57
C ASP A 145 17.71 18.91 7.64
N ALA A 146 17.57 17.96 6.70
CA ALA A 146 18.61 17.67 5.70
C ALA A 146 18.82 18.85 4.73
N VAL A 147 17.74 19.51 4.31
CA VAL A 147 17.83 20.70 3.42
C VAL A 147 18.54 21.86 4.12
N GLU A 148 18.25 22.11 5.39
CA GLU A 148 18.95 23.13 6.18
C GLU A 148 20.43 22.79 6.36
N MET A 149 20.76 21.55 6.69
CA MET A 149 22.15 21.08 6.79
C MET A 149 22.93 21.28 5.48
N LEU A 150 22.27 21.02 4.34
CA LEU A 150 22.85 21.28 3.02
C LEU A 150 23.02 22.79 2.73
N ALA A 151 22.12 23.64 3.22
CA ALA A 151 22.22 25.09 3.03
C ALA A 151 23.35 25.70 3.87
N THR A 152 23.58 25.21 5.10
CA THR A 152 24.64 25.69 5.99
C THR A 152 26.02 25.13 5.63
N GLY A 153 26.08 23.98 4.95
CA GLY A 153 27.29 23.46 4.30
C GLY A 153 28.08 22.42 5.09
N GLU A 154 27.79 22.23 6.38
CA GLU A 154 28.42 21.21 7.22
C GLU A 154 27.64 19.89 7.15
N VAL A 155 27.96 19.05 6.15
CA VAL A 155 27.36 17.72 5.99
C VAL A 155 28.32 16.65 6.49
N PRO A 156 28.01 15.95 7.60
CA PRO A 156 28.87 14.91 8.12
C PRO A 156 28.81 13.64 7.25
N THR A 157 29.86 12.82 7.32
CA THR A 157 29.80 11.45 6.80
C THR A 157 28.91 10.60 7.72
N PRO A 158 27.87 9.93 7.19
CA PRO A 158 26.99 9.06 7.97
C PRO A 158 27.77 7.92 8.59
N LYS A 159 27.42 7.54 9.83
CA LYS A 159 28.01 6.40 10.54
C LYS A 159 26.92 5.48 11.03
N LEU A 160 27.09 4.17 10.87
CA LEU A 160 26.19 3.19 11.48
C LEU A 160 26.29 3.27 13.01
N SER A 161 25.18 3.00 13.70
CA SER A 161 25.18 2.95 15.16
C SER A 161 25.98 1.74 15.64
N GLY A 162 26.88 1.97 16.60
CA GLY A 162 27.60 0.89 17.29
C GLY A 162 26.85 0.31 18.50
N SER A 163 25.67 0.84 18.83
CA SER A 163 24.89 0.46 20.00
C SER A 163 23.39 0.40 19.71
N ILE A 164 22.68 -0.42 20.49
CA ILE A 164 21.22 -0.46 20.52
C ILE A 164 20.72 0.87 21.08
N GLY A 165 19.81 1.54 20.37
CA GLY A 165 19.25 2.85 20.75
C GLY A 165 20.09 4.07 20.36
N GLY A 166 21.20 3.90 19.64
CA GLY A 166 21.99 5.02 19.09
C GLY A 166 21.36 5.70 17.87
N ASP A 167 21.94 6.83 17.47
CA ASP A 167 21.45 7.76 16.43
C ASP A 167 22.17 7.61 15.08
N GLY A 168 22.85 6.47 14.88
CA GLY A 168 23.57 6.21 13.63
C GLY A 168 22.66 6.07 12.41
N ALA A 169 23.24 6.29 11.23
CA ALA A 169 22.59 6.15 9.95
C ALA A 169 22.08 4.72 9.70
N LYS A 170 21.04 4.63 8.88
CA LYS A 170 20.51 3.36 8.38
C LYS A 170 21.57 2.64 7.53
N TYR A 171 21.61 1.32 7.59
CA TYR A 171 22.38 0.49 6.67
C TYR A 171 21.95 0.75 5.21
N GLU A 172 22.93 0.93 4.31
CA GLU A 172 22.73 1.28 2.89
C GLU A 172 21.88 2.55 2.66
N ALA A 173 21.96 3.52 3.57
CA ALA A 173 21.21 4.77 3.43
C ALA A 173 21.63 5.56 2.18
N THR A 174 22.91 5.50 1.80
CA THR A 174 23.43 6.23 0.64
C THR A 174 22.82 5.73 -0.66
N GLU A 175 22.92 4.42 -0.93
CA GLU A 175 22.40 3.77 -2.13
C GLU A 175 20.88 3.94 -2.21
N LEU A 176 20.20 3.85 -1.07
CA LEU A 176 18.75 4.02 -1.01
C LEU A 176 18.30 5.47 -1.19
N ALA A 177 19.05 6.46 -0.69
CA ALA A 177 18.76 7.88 -0.91
C ALA A 177 18.94 8.27 -2.37
N LEU A 178 19.99 7.75 -3.01
CA LEU A 178 20.30 8.00 -4.42
C LEU A 178 19.40 7.21 -5.38
N GLY A 179 18.66 6.21 -4.87
CA GLY A 179 17.85 5.32 -5.70
C GLY A 179 18.68 4.32 -6.51
N ASP A 180 19.96 4.14 -6.13
CA ASP A 180 20.89 3.13 -6.67
C ASP A 180 20.56 1.74 -6.14
N ARG A 181 19.94 1.66 -4.95
CA ARG A 181 19.29 0.45 -4.48
C ARG A 181 17.93 0.35 -5.18
N GLY A 182 17.82 -0.60 -6.11
CA GLY A 182 16.65 -0.78 -6.97
C GLY A 182 15.38 -1.23 -6.25
N TYR A 183 14.25 -0.90 -6.86
CA TYR A 183 12.92 -1.45 -6.64
C TYR A 183 12.60 -2.45 -7.76
N VAL A 184 11.57 -3.30 -7.60
CA VAL A 184 11.26 -4.31 -8.63
C VAL A 184 11.00 -3.69 -10.00
N ASP A 185 10.32 -2.54 -10.04
CA ASP A 185 10.04 -1.84 -11.30
C ASP A 185 11.31 -1.30 -12.00
N ASP A 186 12.41 -1.08 -11.26
CA ASP A 186 13.69 -0.66 -11.82
C ASP A 186 14.47 -1.82 -12.47
N MET A 187 14.08 -3.07 -12.19
CA MET A 187 14.82 -4.24 -12.67
C MET A 187 14.52 -4.52 -14.15
N ALA A 188 15.56 -4.96 -14.87
CA ALA A 188 15.47 -5.43 -16.25
C ALA A 188 16.37 -6.66 -16.43
N VAL A 189 15.88 -7.65 -17.16
CA VAL A 189 16.63 -8.87 -17.50
C VAL A 189 16.50 -9.19 -18.98
N PRO A 190 17.48 -9.88 -19.61
CA PRO A 190 17.41 -10.22 -21.02
C PRO A 190 16.15 -11.02 -21.37
N GLY A 191 15.49 -10.64 -22.47
CA GLY A 191 14.29 -11.34 -22.98
C GLY A 191 13.01 -11.14 -22.14
N MET A 192 13.04 -10.26 -21.14
CA MET A 192 11.91 -9.90 -20.30
C MET A 192 10.72 -9.40 -21.12
N LEU A 193 9.54 -9.92 -20.78
CA LEU A 193 8.25 -9.45 -21.26
C LEU A 193 7.52 -8.66 -20.17
N HIS A 194 6.46 -7.96 -20.55
CA HIS A 194 5.71 -7.07 -19.69
C HIS A 194 4.26 -7.54 -19.53
N GLY A 195 3.84 -7.72 -18.27
CA GLY A 195 2.49 -8.11 -17.90
C GLY A 195 1.59 -6.90 -17.59
N ALA A 196 0.34 -6.93 -18.05
CA ALA A 196 -0.70 -5.97 -17.67
C ALA A 196 -2.00 -6.70 -17.30
N LEU A 197 -2.58 -6.34 -16.16
CA LEU A 197 -3.83 -6.93 -15.68
C LEU A 197 -5.06 -6.30 -16.35
N ARG A 198 -6.03 -7.13 -16.72
CA ARG A 198 -7.41 -6.71 -17.00
C ARG A 198 -8.23 -6.89 -15.73
N LEU A 199 -8.58 -5.78 -15.08
CA LEU A 199 -9.50 -5.78 -13.95
C LEU A 199 -10.96 -5.79 -14.42
N THR A 200 -11.88 -6.15 -13.54
CA THR A 200 -13.32 -6.07 -13.81
C THR A 200 -13.84 -4.63 -13.95
N ASP A 201 -14.93 -4.49 -14.71
CA ASP A 201 -15.70 -3.26 -14.88
C ASP A 201 -16.85 -3.13 -13.86
N HIS A 202 -17.12 -4.16 -13.05
CA HIS A 202 -18.24 -4.18 -12.12
C HIS A 202 -17.85 -4.83 -10.77
N SER A 203 -18.21 -4.19 -9.66
CA SER A 203 -18.03 -4.75 -8.32
C SER A 203 -18.80 -6.05 -8.06
N ARG A 204 -19.91 -6.27 -8.77
CA ARG A 204 -20.75 -7.45 -8.59
C ARG A 204 -21.43 -7.82 -9.90
N ALA A 205 -20.90 -8.82 -10.59
CA ALA A 205 -21.46 -9.32 -11.84
C ALA A 205 -21.06 -10.78 -12.08
N ASP A 206 -21.98 -11.57 -12.62
CA ASP A 206 -21.65 -12.89 -13.15
C ASP A 206 -20.91 -12.71 -14.49
N VAL A 207 -19.76 -13.36 -14.63
CA VAL A 207 -18.92 -13.29 -15.84
C VAL A 207 -19.41 -14.36 -16.81
N LEU A 208 -20.06 -13.94 -17.89
CA LEU A 208 -20.67 -14.84 -18.88
C LEU A 208 -19.67 -15.32 -19.93
N SER A 209 -18.77 -14.42 -20.38
CA SER A 209 -17.71 -14.75 -21.33
C SER A 209 -16.54 -13.76 -21.20
N ILE A 210 -15.34 -14.20 -21.60
CA ILE A 210 -14.12 -13.39 -21.71
C ILE A 210 -13.54 -13.68 -23.08
N ASP A 211 -13.56 -12.70 -23.99
CA ASP A 211 -12.94 -12.79 -25.31
C ASP A 211 -11.56 -12.12 -25.30
N THR A 212 -10.52 -12.94 -25.48
CA THR A 212 -9.12 -12.50 -25.53
C THR A 212 -8.61 -12.30 -26.95
N ALA A 213 -9.38 -12.66 -27.98
CA ALA A 213 -8.94 -12.63 -29.37
C ALA A 213 -8.51 -11.23 -29.85
N PRO A 214 -9.21 -10.12 -29.50
CA PRO A 214 -8.76 -8.78 -29.91
C PRO A 214 -7.40 -8.40 -29.29
N ALA A 215 -7.15 -8.79 -28.04
CA ALA A 215 -5.87 -8.54 -27.37
C ALA A 215 -4.73 -9.37 -27.99
N LEU A 216 -4.97 -10.65 -28.27
CA LEU A 216 -4.01 -11.55 -28.92
C LEU A 216 -3.64 -11.12 -30.35
N ALA A 217 -4.53 -10.41 -31.03
CA ALA A 217 -4.29 -9.90 -32.38
C ALA A 217 -3.36 -8.67 -32.43
N VAL A 218 -3.06 -8.04 -31.29
CA VAL A 218 -2.17 -6.87 -31.23
C VAL A 218 -0.71 -7.29 -31.46
N PRO A 219 -0.01 -6.71 -32.44
CA PRO A 219 1.42 -6.97 -32.64
C PRO A 219 2.23 -6.69 -31.37
N GLY A 220 3.10 -7.62 -31.00
CA GLY A 220 3.91 -7.55 -29.78
C GLY A 220 3.28 -8.25 -28.56
N VAL A 221 2.00 -8.63 -28.61
CA VAL A 221 1.39 -9.49 -27.59
C VAL A 221 1.83 -10.94 -27.82
N GLU A 222 2.31 -11.57 -26.75
CA GLU A 222 2.84 -12.94 -26.75
C GLU A 222 1.84 -13.94 -26.16
N ALA A 223 1.08 -13.52 -25.14
CA ALA A 223 0.07 -14.35 -24.51
C ALA A 223 -1.00 -13.54 -23.76
N VAL A 224 -2.15 -14.17 -23.56
CA VAL A 224 -3.19 -13.72 -22.63
C VAL A 224 -3.61 -14.93 -21.80
N TYR A 225 -3.54 -14.81 -20.47
CA TYR A 225 -3.93 -15.86 -19.54
C TYR A 225 -5.13 -15.43 -18.69
N THR A 226 -6.00 -16.37 -18.40
CA THR A 226 -7.23 -16.22 -17.62
C THR A 226 -7.27 -17.26 -16.49
N GLY A 227 -8.37 -17.29 -15.73
CA GLY A 227 -8.59 -18.34 -14.74
C GLY A 227 -8.59 -19.77 -15.30
N ALA A 228 -8.80 -19.96 -16.62
CA ALA A 228 -8.76 -21.28 -17.26
C ALA A 228 -7.34 -21.85 -17.41
N ASP A 229 -6.32 -20.98 -17.34
CA ASP A 229 -4.92 -21.35 -17.55
C ASP A 229 -4.21 -21.71 -16.24
N VAL A 230 -4.89 -21.58 -15.10
CA VAL A 230 -4.35 -21.88 -13.77
C VAL A 230 -4.27 -23.40 -13.57
N PRO A 231 -3.07 -23.99 -13.41
CA PRO A 231 -2.93 -25.44 -13.29
C PRO A 231 -3.21 -25.98 -11.87
N GLY A 232 -3.19 -25.13 -10.84
CA GLY A 232 -3.38 -25.49 -9.45
C GLY A 232 -4.55 -24.76 -8.78
N GLU A 233 -4.32 -24.27 -7.56
CA GLU A 233 -5.36 -23.59 -6.78
C GLU A 233 -5.68 -22.19 -7.33
N THR A 234 -6.97 -21.86 -7.38
CA THR A 234 -7.45 -20.57 -7.93
C THR A 234 -7.66 -19.48 -6.89
N PHE A 235 -7.45 -19.80 -5.61
CA PHE A 235 -7.62 -18.88 -4.48
C PHE A 235 -6.31 -18.74 -3.71
N VAL A 236 -6.08 -17.54 -3.18
CA VAL A 236 -4.96 -17.13 -2.33
C VAL A 236 -5.49 -16.47 -1.06
N GLY A 237 -4.60 -16.27 -0.10
CA GLY A 237 -4.87 -15.59 1.16
C GLY A 237 -4.00 -16.10 2.30
N ILE A 238 -3.71 -15.22 3.26
CA ILE A 238 -2.74 -15.47 4.34
C ILE A 238 -3.33 -16.36 5.44
N ILE A 239 -4.58 -16.08 5.86
CA ILE A 239 -5.26 -16.83 6.93
C ILE A 239 -6.41 -17.65 6.35
N TYR A 240 -7.24 -17.03 5.52
CA TYR A 240 -8.27 -17.71 4.74
C TYR A 240 -7.94 -17.56 3.27
N THR A 241 -7.98 -18.69 2.57
CA THR A 241 -7.73 -18.78 1.13
C THR A 241 -9.03 -18.54 0.38
N ASP A 242 -9.50 -17.28 0.37
CA ASP A 242 -10.77 -16.88 -0.24
C ASP A 242 -10.66 -15.76 -1.28
N TRP A 243 -9.45 -15.30 -1.59
CA TRP A 243 -9.20 -14.27 -2.61
C TRP A 243 -8.85 -14.92 -3.96
N PRO A 244 -9.69 -14.84 -5.00
CA PRO A 244 -9.41 -15.43 -6.30
C PRO A 244 -8.27 -14.71 -7.02
N ILE A 245 -7.37 -15.47 -7.66
CA ILE A 245 -6.31 -14.89 -8.49
C ILE A 245 -6.83 -14.37 -9.84
N PHE A 246 -7.91 -14.99 -10.33
CA PHE A 246 -8.72 -14.56 -11.46
C PHE A 246 -10.19 -14.91 -11.19
N ILE A 247 -11.11 -14.07 -11.65
CA ILE A 247 -12.52 -14.45 -11.77
C ILE A 247 -12.71 -15.13 -13.13
N PRO A 248 -13.01 -16.45 -13.18
CA PRO A 248 -13.17 -17.16 -14.43
C PRO A 248 -14.55 -16.92 -15.05
N VAL A 249 -14.72 -17.37 -16.30
CA VAL A 249 -16.06 -17.54 -16.90
C VAL A 249 -16.91 -18.44 -16.01
N GLY A 250 -18.16 -18.03 -15.74
CA GLY A 250 -19.05 -18.68 -14.77
C GLY A 250 -18.77 -18.29 -13.30
N GLY A 251 -17.76 -17.45 -13.06
CA GLY A 251 -17.50 -16.82 -11.77
C GLY A 251 -18.29 -15.54 -11.57
N ARG A 252 -18.19 -14.96 -10.37
CA ARG A 252 -18.81 -13.68 -10.01
C ARG A 252 -17.78 -12.74 -9.42
N THR A 253 -17.74 -11.51 -9.91
CA THR A 253 -16.91 -10.45 -9.34
C THR A 253 -17.49 -10.00 -8.01
N SER A 254 -16.61 -9.66 -7.07
CA SER A 254 -16.95 -9.25 -5.71
C SER A 254 -16.44 -7.84 -5.37
N TYR A 255 -15.51 -7.26 -6.16
CA TYR A 255 -15.16 -5.82 -6.12
C TYR A 255 -14.39 -5.36 -7.38
N TYR A 256 -14.24 -4.04 -7.55
CA TYR A 256 -13.53 -3.41 -8.69
C TYR A 256 -12.02 -3.75 -8.84
N GLY A 257 -11.42 -4.45 -7.88
CA GLY A 257 -10.03 -4.91 -7.98
C GLY A 257 -9.89 -6.35 -8.48
N ASP A 258 -10.99 -7.06 -8.74
CA ASP A 258 -10.94 -8.42 -9.26
C ASP A 258 -10.27 -8.48 -10.62
N VAL A 259 -9.38 -9.46 -10.78
CA VAL A 259 -8.62 -9.68 -12.00
C VAL A 259 -9.35 -10.68 -12.89
N LEU A 260 -9.42 -10.42 -14.18
CA LEU A 260 -10.05 -11.30 -15.18
C LEU A 260 -9.01 -11.98 -16.06
N ALA A 261 -7.94 -11.27 -16.39
CA ALA A 261 -6.87 -11.78 -17.22
C ALA A 261 -5.55 -11.03 -16.99
N ILE A 262 -4.45 -11.62 -17.44
CA ILE A 262 -3.15 -10.96 -17.62
C ILE A 262 -2.74 -11.05 -19.09
N VAL A 263 -2.41 -9.91 -19.69
CA VAL A 263 -1.81 -9.81 -21.02
C VAL A 263 -0.30 -9.69 -20.88
N VAL A 264 0.45 -10.40 -21.72
CA VAL A 264 1.91 -10.37 -21.75
C VAL A 264 2.38 -9.91 -23.13
N ALA A 265 3.22 -8.88 -23.18
CA ALA A 265 3.72 -8.32 -24.43
C ALA A 265 5.21 -7.91 -24.35
N ASP A 266 5.78 -7.51 -25.49
CA ASP A 266 7.16 -7.03 -25.64
C ASP A 266 7.45 -5.68 -24.97
N SER A 267 6.42 -4.87 -24.71
CA SER A 267 6.54 -3.58 -24.03
C SER A 267 5.41 -3.34 -23.01
N PRO A 268 5.64 -2.51 -21.97
CA PRO A 268 4.59 -2.14 -21.02
C PRO A 268 3.38 -1.47 -21.70
N THR A 269 3.63 -0.62 -22.69
CA THR A 269 2.61 0.11 -23.43
C THR A 269 1.74 -0.84 -24.27
N THR A 270 2.37 -1.77 -25.00
CA THR A 270 1.65 -2.81 -25.77
C THR A 270 0.76 -3.64 -24.84
N ALA A 271 1.31 -4.15 -23.73
CA ALA A 271 0.56 -4.98 -22.78
C ALA A 271 -0.66 -4.26 -22.22
N ARG A 272 -0.49 -3.00 -21.76
CA ARG A 272 -1.59 -2.19 -21.20
C ARG A 272 -2.67 -1.87 -22.22
N ASN A 273 -2.28 -1.51 -23.45
CA ASN A 273 -3.24 -1.21 -24.51
C ASN A 273 -4.03 -2.46 -24.90
N ALA A 274 -3.36 -3.61 -25.06
CA ALA A 274 -4.01 -4.87 -25.39
C ALA A 274 -4.92 -5.38 -24.26
N ALA A 275 -4.55 -5.19 -22.99
CA ALA A 275 -5.42 -5.54 -21.87
C ALA A 275 -6.78 -4.83 -21.92
N ASN A 276 -6.84 -3.60 -22.45
CA ASN A 276 -8.10 -2.85 -22.63
C ASN A 276 -8.97 -3.35 -23.79
N LEU A 277 -8.44 -4.22 -24.65
CA LEU A 277 -9.17 -4.82 -25.77
C LEU A 277 -9.83 -6.16 -25.42
N ILE A 278 -9.58 -6.70 -24.22
CA ILE A 278 -10.29 -7.90 -23.77
C ILE A 278 -11.75 -7.54 -23.53
N GLU A 279 -12.65 -8.21 -24.24
CA GLU A 279 -14.09 -7.98 -24.15
C GLU A 279 -14.70 -8.96 -23.14
N ILE A 280 -15.52 -8.45 -22.23
CA ILE A 280 -16.15 -9.26 -21.19
C ILE A 280 -17.66 -9.03 -21.21
N GLU A 281 -18.40 -10.13 -21.26
CA GLU A 281 -19.85 -10.10 -21.12
C GLU A 281 -20.22 -10.37 -19.66
N TYR A 282 -21.04 -9.48 -19.10
CA TYR A 282 -21.48 -9.53 -17.71
C TYR A 282 -23.00 -9.63 -17.61
N ALA A 283 -23.47 -10.38 -16.61
CA ALA A 283 -24.78 -10.15 -16.01
C ALA A 283 -24.59 -9.37 -14.70
N THR A 284 -24.87 -8.07 -14.72
CA THR A 284 -24.64 -7.17 -13.58
C THR A 284 -25.66 -7.39 -12.47
N LEU A 285 -25.20 -7.24 -11.23
CA LEU A 285 -26.00 -7.35 -10.02
C LEU A 285 -25.80 -6.09 -9.17
N ASP A 286 -26.78 -5.78 -8.33
CA ASP A 286 -26.65 -4.66 -7.40
C ASP A 286 -25.60 -4.99 -6.32
N PRO A 287 -24.57 -4.15 -6.12
CA PRO A 287 -23.55 -4.39 -5.11
C PRO A 287 -24.09 -4.18 -3.70
N ILE A 288 -23.73 -5.07 -2.78
CA ILE A 288 -24.05 -4.98 -1.36
C ILE A 288 -22.92 -4.20 -0.68
N VAL A 289 -23.18 -2.94 -0.33
CA VAL A 289 -22.16 -2.00 0.20
C VAL A 289 -22.39 -1.56 1.64
N ASP A 290 -23.55 -1.89 2.22
CA ASP A 290 -23.84 -1.64 3.64
C ASP A 290 -23.48 -2.89 4.46
N PRO A 291 -22.45 -2.83 5.34
CA PRO A 291 -22.04 -3.98 6.13
C PRO A 291 -23.11 -4.45 7.12
N ALA A 292 -23.96 -3.57 7.63
CA ALA A 292 -25.04 -3.95 8.55
C ALA A 292 -26.16 -4.68 7.82
N ALA A 293 -26.52 -4.22 6.62
CA ALA A 293 -27.48 -4.91 5.76
C ALA A 293 -26.95 -6.27 5.29
N ALA A 294 -25.66 -6.35 4.94
CA ALA A 294 -25.02 -7.59 4.49
C ALA A 294 -25.11 -8.69 5.56
N VAL A 295 -24.69 -8.41 6.81
CA VAL A 295 -24.70 -9.41 7.89
C VAL A 295 -26.10 -9.74 8.41
N ALA A 296 -27.11 -8.94 8.07
CA ALA A 296 -28.50 -9.20 8.43
C ALA A 296 -29.23 -10.12 7.41
N ASN A 297 -28.65 -10.35 6.23
CA ASN A 297 -29.23 -11.15 5.18
C ASN A 297 -28.20 -12.10 4.57
N ASP A 298 -28.19 -13.35 5.03
CA ASP A 298 -27.33 -14.40 4.46
C ASP A 298 -27.96 -15.10 3.23
N ASP A 299 -29.22 -14.76 2.85
CA ASP A 299 -29.86 -15.32 1.64
C ASP A 299 -29.31 -14.67 0.35
N ASP A 300 -28.85 -13.41 0.43
CA ASP A 300 -28.18 -12.70 -0.67
C ASP A 300 -26.69 -12.48 -0.34
N LEU A 301 -25.85 -13.43 -0.75
CA LEU A 301 -24.42 -13.38 -0.49
C LEU A 301 -23.72 -12.35 -1.37
N ALA A 302 -22.96 -11.46 -0.75
CA ALA A 302 -22.21 -10.41 -1.43
C ALA A 302 -21.05 -10.98 -2.27
N VAL A 303 -20.40 -12.03 -1.76
CA VAL A 303 -19.11 -12.52 -2.24
C VAL A 303 -19.26 -13.89 -2.87
N TRP A 304 -18.64 -14.05 -4.04
CA TRP A 304 -18.64 -15.30 -4.77
C TRP A 304 -18.05 -16.46 -3.94
N LYS A 305 -18.73 -17.60 -3.94
CA LYS A 305 -18.38 -18.82 -3.18
C LYS A 305 -18.28 -18.66 -1.65
N SER A 306 -18.65 -17.49 -1.10
CA SER A 306 -18.83 -17.38 0.35
C SER A 306 -20.05 -18.20 0.81
N THR A 307 -20.11 -18.50 2.11
CA THR A 307 -21.27 -19.17 2.74
C THR A 307 -21.99 -18.29 3.75
N SER A 308 -21.48 -17.08 4.00
CA SER A 308 -22.07 -16.08 4.88
C SER A 308 -21.44 -14.71 4.61
N ASN A 309 -22.24 -13.66 4.77
CA ASN A 309 -21.80 -12.27 4.77
C ASN A 309 -21.10 -11.89 6.09
N THR A 310 -21.15 -12.75 7.13
CA THR A 310 -20.32 -12.60 8.33
C THR A 310 -18.98 -13.33 8.14
N LEU A 311 -17.88 -12.58 8.03
CA LEU A 311 -16.53 -13.15 7.98
C LEU A 311 -16.12 -13.73 9.35
N SER A 312 -16.35 -12.98 10.42
CA SER A 312 -16.03 -13.42 11.79
C SER A 312 -16.76 -12.61 12.85
N VAL A 313 -16.94 -13.21 14.04
CA VAL A 313 -17.42 -12.52 15.24
C VAL A 313 -16.39 -12.69 16.36
N SER A 314 -15.96 -11.58 16.95
CA SER A 314 -15.07 -11.53 18.11
C SER A 314 -15.82 -10.92 19.29
N ALA A 315 -15.95 -11.66 20.40
CA ALA A 315 -16.73 -11.20 21.55
C ALA A 315 -16.14 -11.68 22.87
N TYR A 316 -16.33 -10.87 23.92
CA TYR A 316 -16.01 -11.24 25.30
C TYR A 316 -16.88 -10.47 26.28
N VAL A 317 -17.13 -11.07 27.45
CA VAL A 317 -17.94 -10.50 28.52
C VAL A 317 -17.25 -10.74 29.86
N ARG A 318 -17.30 -9.73 30.74
CA ARG A 318 -16.81 -9.81 32.12
C ARG A 318 -17.69 -8.94 33.03
N GLY A 319 -18.01 -9.42 34.23
CA GLY A 319 -18.86 -8.68 35.16
C GLY A 319 -20.31 -8.55 34.68
N ASP A 320 -21.02 -7.55 35.20
CA ASP A 320 -22.42 -7.26 34.88
C ASP A 320 -22.55 -5.82 34.37
N PHE A 321 -22.54 -5.67 33.05
CA PHE A 321 -22.67 -4.36 32.41
C PHE A 321 -23.99 -3.67 32.77
N GLU A 322 -25.11 -4.38 32.72
CA GLU A 322 -26.45 -3.76 32.86
C GLU A 322 -26.61 -3.13 34.24
N THR A 323 -26.23 -3.86 35.28
CA THR A 323 -26.30 -3.36 36.66
C THR A 323 -25.35 -2.19 36.88
N ALA A 324 -24.09 -2.31 36.44
CA ALA A 324 -23.07 -1.30 36.67
C ALA A 324 -23.36 0.01 35.91
N PHE A 325 -23.79 -0.09 34.65
CA PHE A 325 -24.13 1.07 33.83
C PHE A 325 -25.35 1.81 34.41
N ALA A 326 -26.42 1.08 34.75
CA ALA A 326 -27.63 1.67 35.33
C ALA A 326 -27.37 2.39 36.67
N ALA A 327 -26.47 1.86 37.50
CA ALA A 327 -26.09 2.44 38.78
C ALA A 327 -25.16 3.67 38.69
N SER A 328 -24.53 3.90 37.53
CA SER A 328 -23.50 4.94 37.39
C SER A 328 -24.10 6.35 37.22
N PRO A 329 -23.59 7.37 37.92
CA PRO A 329 -24.09 8.74 37.82
C PRO A 329 -23.82 9.38 36.45
N TYR A 330 -22.68 9.05 35.82
CA TYR A 330 -22.30 9.58 34.51
C TYR A 330 -22.22 8.46 33.49
N ARG A 331 -22.88 8.66 32.35
CA ARG A 331 -23.01 7.69 31.26
C ARG A 331 -22.91 8.40 29.93
N VAL A 332 -22.21 7.79 28.99
CA VAL A 332 -22.14 8.19 27.59
C VAL A 332 -22.59 7.01 26.74
N SER A 333 -23.47 7.27 25.79
CA SER A 333 -23.96 6.32 24.78
C SER A 333 -23.87 7.02 23.42
N GLU A 334 -22.90 6.64 22.61
CA GLU A 334 -22.56 7.37 21.38
C GLU A 334 -22.21 6.41 20.24
N ARG A 335 -22.54 6.82 19.00
CA ARG A 335 -22.16 6.10 17.78
C ARG A 335 -20.96 6.77 17.11
N PHE A 336 -19.84 6.06 17.05
CA PHE A 336 -18.64 6.48 16.35
C PHE A 336 -18.51 5.77 15.00
N ILE A 337 -18.07 6.49 13.98
CA ILE A 337 -17.81 5.94 12.65
C ILE A 337 -16.40 6.32 12.24
N THR A 338 -15.62 5.31 11.85
CA THR A 338 -14.29 5.52 11.26
C THR A 338 -14.34 5.25 9.76
N GLN A 339 -13.59 6.04 9.00
CA GLN A 339 -13.58 5.97 7.54
C GLN A 339 -12.65 4.86 7.02
N ARG A 340 -12.88 4.50 5.76
CA ARG A 340 -11.95 3.69 4.98
C ARG A 340 -10.72 4.52 4.63
N VAL A 341 -9.53 4.04 4.98
CA VAL A 341 -8.27 4.79 4.78
C VAL A 341 -7.33 4.04 3.85
N GLU A 342 -6.77 4.77 2.89
CA GLU A 342 -5.77 4.32 1.94
C GLU A 342 -4.34 4.45 2.52
N HIS A 343 -3.54 3.39 2.35
CA HIS A 343 -2.14 3.32 2.73
C HIS A 343 -1.31 4.41 2.04
N ALA A 344 -1.60 4.65 0.76
CA ALA A 344 -0.99 5.66 -0.09
C ALA A 344 0.54 5.57 -0.12
N PHE A 345 1.08 4.34 -0.14
CA PHE A 345 2.50 4.16 -0.44
C PHE A 345 2.81 4.63 -1.86
N LEU A 346 4.07 4.99 -2.10
CA LEU A 346 4.44 5.69 -3.33
C LEU A 346 4.82 4.76 -4.46
N GLU A 347 5.34 3.57 -4.16
CA GLU A 347 5.67 2.57 -5.16
C GLU A 347 4.46 1.67 -5.42
N PRO A 348 3.85 1.67 -6.62
CA PRO A 348 2.88 0.67 -7.01
C PRO A 348 3.45 -0.75 -6.91
N GLU A 349 2.60 -1.74 -6.75
CA GLU A 349 3.02 -3.13 -6.68
C GLU A 349 3.65 -3.58 -8.00
N SER A 350 4.79 -4.25 -7.88
CA SER A 350 5.56 -4.75 -9.01
C SER A 350 6.15 -6.11 -8.66
N THR A 351 6.12 -7.02 -9.63
CA THR A 351 6.70 -8.36 -9.54
C THR A 351 7.48 -8.64 -10.81
N LEU A 352 8.66 -9.26 -10.67
CA LEU A 352 9.42 -9.87 -11.76
C LEU A 352 9.59 -11.37 -11.48
N ALA A 353 9.07 -12.22 -12.35
CA ALA A 353 9.26 -13.67 -12.28
C ALA A 353 10.17 -14.14 -13.42
N ILE A 354 11.15 -14.98 -13.09
CA ILE A 354 12.20 -15.46 -14.00
C ILE A 354 12.26 -16.98 -13.92
N PRO A 355 12.02 -17.70 -15.02
CA PRO A 355 12.25 -19.14 -15.09
C PRO A 355 13.70 -19.51 -14.83
N THR A 356 13.92 -20.58 -14.07
CA THR A 356 15.26 -21.11 -13.79
C THR A 356 15.58 -22.30 -14.70
N ASP A 357 16.86 -22.56 -14.95
CA ASP A 357 17.31 -23.71 -15.75
C ASP A 357 16.86 -25.06 -15.17
N ALA A 358 16.57 -25.10 -13.87
CA ALA A 358 16.06 -26.28 -13.17
C ALA A 358 14.53 -26.48 -13.30
N GLY A 359 13.85 -25.67 -14.11
CA GLY A 359 12.40 -25.74 -14.31
C GLY A 359 11.57 -25.09 -13.21
N GLY A 360 12.19 -24.23 -12.39
CA GLY A 360 11.54 -23.47 -11.30
C GLY A 360 11.37 -21.98 -11.63
N LEU A 361 11.12 -21.17 -10.60
CA LEU A 361 11.05 -19.70 -10.72
C LEU A 361 11.92 -19.01 -9.66
N MET A 362 12.62 -17.96 -10.07
CA MET A 362 13.07 -16.88 -9.20
C MET A 362 12.06 -15.73 -9.30
N VAL A 363 11.52 -15.26 -8.18
CA VAL A 363 10.52 -14.19 -8.13
C VAL A 363 10.99 -13.06 -7.25
N TYR A 364 11.12 -11.87 -7.83
CA TYR A 364 11.41 -10.64 -7.11
C TYR A 364 10.09 -9.97 -6.76
N SER A 365 9.84 -9.81 -5.46
CA SER A 365 8.59 -9.30 -4.91
C SER A 365 8.81 -7.99 -4.15
N GLY A 366 7.88 -7.05 -4.32
CA GLY A 366 7.72 -5.88 -3.47
C GLY A 366 6.75 -6.08 -2.30
N GLY A 367 6.37 -7.33 -1.99
CA GLY A 367 5.45 -7.70 -0.92
C GLY A 367 6.03 -7.57 0.50
N GLN A 368 5.38 -8.16 1.50
CA GLN A 368 5.85 -8.17 2.90
C GLN A 368 6.11 -9.60 3.46
N GLY A 369 5.79 -10.67 2.72
CA GLY A 369 5.92 -12.05 3.18
C GLY A 369 6.43 -13.00 2.09
N ILE A 370 7.74 -13.23 2.02
CA ILE A 370 8.35 -14.07 0.96
C ILE A 370 7.94 -15.54 1.03
N TRP A 371 7.66 -16.06 2.23
CA TRP A 371 7.25 -17.45 2.41
C TRP A 371 5.81 -17.67 1.97
N ASP A 372 4.94 -16.71 2.27
CA ASP A 372 3.55 -16.71 1.84
C ASP A 372 3.47 -16.56 0.32
N ASP A 373 4.20 -15.61 -0.27
CA ASP A 373 4.33 -15.45 -1.72
C ASP A 373 4.80 -16.77 -2.37
N ARG A 374 5.87 -17.38 -1.85
CA ARG A 374 6.43 -18.64 -2.39
C ARG A 374 5.42 -19.77 -2.38
N ASN A 375 4.80 -20.01 -1.22
CA ASN A 375 3.90 -21.15 -1.04
C ASN A 375 2.63 -20.98 -1.90
N GLN A 376 2.08 -19.77 -1.97
CA GLN A 376 0.91 -19.48 -2.78
C GLN A 376 1.21 -19.54 -4.27
N ILE A 377 2.35 -19.03 -4.73
CA ILE A 377 2.80 -19.20 -6.13
C ILE A 377 2.94 -20.69 -6.46
N ALA A 378 3.59 -21.49 -5.61
CA ALA A 378 3.72 -22.93 -5.83
C ALA A 378 2.34 -23.61 -5.92
N SER A 379 1.39 -23.20 -5.07
CA SER A 379 0.01 -23.70 -5.07
C SER A 379 -0.75 -23.37 -6.36
N ILE A 380 -0.60 -22.13 -6.87
CA ILE A 380 -1.22 -21.68 -8.14
C ILE A 380 -0.67 -22.49 -9.32
N LEU A 381 0.65 -22.75 -9.32
CA LEU A 381 1.34 -23.42 -10.41
C LEU A 381 1.28 -24.95 -10.30
N ASN A 382 0.76 -25.49 -9.19
CA ASN A 382 0.75 -26.92 -8.88
C ASN A 382 2.16 -27.55 -8.94
N VAL A 383 3.14 -26.88 -8.31
CA VAL A 383 4.53 -27.32 -8.24
C VAL A 383 5.02 -27.41 -6.80
N ASP A 384 6.17 -28.07 -6.58
CA ASP A 384 6.80 -28.12 -5.27
C ASP A 384 7.31 -26.71 -4.87
N PRO A 385 6.99 -26.18 -3.67
CA PRO A 385 7.53 -24.91 -3.19
C PRO A 385 9.06 -24.81 -3.21
N ALA A 386 9.78 -25.93 -3.20
CA ALA A 386 11.24 -25.97 -3.32
C ALA A 386 11.75 -25.51 -4.70
N THR A 387 10.91 -25.52 -5.75
CA THR A 387 11.28 -25.02 -7.08
C THR A 387 11.01 -23.53 -7.23
N ILE A 388 10.48 -22.86 -6.20
CA ILE A 388 10.18 -21.42 -6.20
C ILE A 388 11.08 -20.72 -5.19
N THR A 389 11.84 -19.74 -5.65
CA THR A 389 12.58 -18.82 -4.79
C THR A 389 11.95 -17.45 -4.88
N VAL A 390 11.67 -16.83 -3.73
CA VAL A 390 11.16 -15.46 -3.66
C VAL A 390 12.17 -14.59 -2.94
N GLU A 391 12.59 -13.50 -3.58
CA GLU A 391 13.46 -12.49 -3.00
C GLU A 391 12.66 -11.20 -2.75
N LEU A 392 12.75 -10.69 -1.52
CA LEU A 392 12.19 -9.39 -1.18
C LEU A 392 13.15 -8.28 -1.62
N VAL A 393 12.71 -7.49 -2.60
CA VAL A 393 13.43 -6.30 -3.05
C VAL A 393 13.04 -5.11 -2.16
N SER A 394 13.80 -4.03 -2.23
CA SER A 394 13.46 -2.76 -1.56
C SER A 394 11.99 -2.41 -1.82
N ASN A 395 11.26 -2.12 -0.75
CA ASN A 395 9.83 -1.81 -0.81
C ASN A 395 9.64 -0.30 -0.58
N GLY A 396 8.99 0.38 -1.53
CA GLY A 396 8.73 1.82 -1.54
C GLY A 396 7.58 2.26 -0.62
N GLY A 397 7.31 1.46 0.41
CA GLY A 397 6.27 1.65 1.41
C GLY A 397 5.15 0.61 1.22
N ALA A 398 4.63 0.12 2.33
CA ALA A 398 3.51 -0.81 2.33
C ALA A 398 2.51 -0.50 3.43
N PHE A 399 2.97 -0.22 4.65
CA PHE A 399 2.13 0.14 5.81
C PHE A 399 1.04 -0.91 6.15
N GLY A 400 1.23 -2.16 5.70
CA GLY A 400 0.26 -3.27 5.78
C GLY A 400 -0.46 -3.55 4.45
N GLY A 401 -0.38 -2.67 3.46
CA GLY A 401 -1.14 -2.79 2.21
C GLY A 401 -0.55 -3.77 1.20
N LYS A 402 0.72 -4.17 1.36
CA LYS A 402 1.39 -5.18 0.51
C LYS A 402 1.62 -6.49 1.27
N GLU A 403 0.77 -6.77 2.26
CA GLU A 403 0.82 -8.03 3.03
C GLU A 403 0.27 -9.18 2.18
N ASP A 404 -0.89 -8.97 1.55
CA ASP A 404 -1.50 -9.92 0.62
C ASP A 404 -0.79 -9.91 -0.74
N MET A 405 -0.91 -11.03 -1.46
CA MET A 405 -0.53 -11.09 -2.86
C MET A 405 -1.39 -10.13 -3.70
N SER A 406 -0.71 -9.44 -4.61
CA SER A 406 -1.29 -8.44 -5.49
C SER A 406 -1.23 -8.93 -6.95
N ASN A 407 -0.05 -8.84 -7.58
CA ASN A 407 0.20 -9.32 -8.94
C ASN A 407 1.21 -10.46 -9.01
N GLN A 408 1.73 -10.95 -7.87
CA GLN A 408 2.77 -11.97 -7.82
C GLN A 408 2.33 -13.27 -8.52
N GLY A 409 1.12 -13.74 -8.25
CA GLY A 409 0.61 -15.02 -8.73
C GLY A 409 0.38 -15.03 -10.24
N GLN A 410 -0.26 -13.97 -10.75
CA GLN A 410 -0.54 -13.80 -12.18
C GLN A 410 0.77 -13.64 -12.97
N THR A 411 1.74 -12.90 -12.42
CA THR A 411 3.06 -12.73 -13.03
C THR A 411 3.85 -14.03 -13.07
N ALA A 412 3.85 -14.78 -11.96
CA ALA A 412 4.51 -16.08 -11.88
C ALA A 412 3.88 -17.12 -12.84
N LEU A 413 2.55 -17.15 -12.94
CA LEU A 413 1.82 -17.96 -13.92
C LEU A 413 2.26 -17.65 -15.35
N ALA A 414 2.25 -16.38 -15.72
CA ALA A 414 2.66 -15.94 -17.04
C ALA A 414 4.11 -16.36 -17.37
N ALA A 415 5.05 -16.14 -16.46
CA ALA A 415 6.45 -16.52 -16.64
C ALA A 415 6.64 -18.03 -16.74
N HIS A 416 5.92 -18.79 -15.92
CA HIS A 416 5.98 -20.25 -15.90
C HIS A 416 5.46 -20.85 -17.22
N LEU A 417 4.29 -20.42 -17.69
CA LEU A 417 3.67 -20.96 -18.90
C LEU A 417 4.44 -20.57 -20.17
N LEU A 418 5.05 -19.38 -20.21
CA LEU A 418 5.87 -18.93 -21.34
C LEU A 418 7.29 -19.49 -21.34
N GLY A 419 7.80 -19.90 -20.19
CA GLY A 419 9.23 -20.18 -20.04
C GLY A 419 10.11 -18.95 -20.30
N ARG A 420 9.58 -17.74 -20.09
CA ARG A 420 10.28 -16.45 -20.27
C ARG A 420 10.12 -15.54 -19.05
N PRO A 421 11.08 -14.63 -18.78
CA PRO A 421 10.92 -13.66 -17.70
C PRO A 421 9.75 -12.71 -17.96
N VAL A 422 8.93 -12.43 -16.94
CA VAL A 422 7.80 -11.49 -17.03
C VAL A 422 7.85 -10.51 -15.86
N LYS A 423 7.76 -9.21 -16.16
CA LYS A 423 7.57 -8.15 -15.15
C LYS A 423 6.17 -7.56 -15.27
N CYS A 424 5.42 -7.53 -14.17
CA CYS A 424 4.16 -6.80 -14.09
C CYS A 424 4.29 -5.69 -13.05
N THR A 425 3.99 -4.45 -13.46
CA THR A 425 3.91 -3.30 -12.56
C THR A 425 2.52 -2.69 -12.69
N LEU A 426 1.79 -2.61 -11.58
CA LEU A 426 0.48 -1.99 -11.55
C LEU A 426 0.57 -0.50 -11.84
N THR A 427 -0.45 0.02 -12.52
CA THR A 427 -0.67 1.47 -12.52
C THR A 427 -1.09 1.92 -11.11
N ARG A 428 -0.94 3.22 -10.82
CA ARG A 428 -1.43 3.81 -9.57
C ARG A 428 -2.91 3.53 -9.33
N GLU A 429 -3.72 3.57 -10.37
CA GLU A 429 -5.17 3.35 -10.28
C GLU A 429 -5.50 1.89 -9.95
N GLN A 430 -4.80 0.95 -10.59
CA GLN A 430 -4.94 -0.49 -10.28
C GLN A 430 -4.48 -0.80 -8.86
N SER A 431 -3.33 -0.26 -8.43
CA SER A 431 -2.85 -0.34 -7.05
C SER A 431 -3.97 0.07 -6.09
N LEU A 432 -4.45 1.32 -6.18
CA LEU A 432 -5.52 1.84 -5.32
C LEU A 432 -6.81 1.01 -5.33
N ARG A 433 -7.15 0.32 -6.43
CA ARG A 433 -8.33 -0.56 -6.49
C ARG A 433 -8.10 -1.91 -5.84
N MET A 434 -6.90 -2.46 -5.96
CA MET A 434 -6.65 -3.88 -5.73
C MET A 434 -6.21 -4.18 -4.29
N HIS A 435 -5.26 -3.41 -3.74
CA HIS A 435 -4.73 -3.70 -2.41
C HIS A 435 -5.72 -3.37 -1.30
N ALA A 436 -5.55 -4.04 -0.16
CA ALA A 436 -6.43 -3.89 0.99
C ALA A 436 -6.44 -2.46 1.55
N LYS A 437 -7.53 -2.03 2.17
CA LYS A 437 -7.68 -0.72 2.86
C LYS A 437 -7.81 -0.91 4.37
N ARG A 438 -7.72 0.18 5.14
CA ARG A 438 -8.20 0.15 6.54
C ARG A 438 -9.71 -0.06 6.58
N HIS A 439 -10.14 -0.98 7.43
CA HIS A 439 -11.54 -1.23 7.77
C HIS A 439 -12.22 0.04 8.32
N PRO A 440 -13.29 0.57 7.69
CA PRO A 440 -14.21 1.44 8.38
C PRO A 440 -15.00 0.60 9.39
N ILE A 441 -15.16 1.14 10.61
CA ILE A 441 -15.88 0.47 11.69
C ILE A 441 -16.91 1.45 12.24
N THR A 442 -18.17 1.02 12.30
CA THR A 442 -19.23 1.65 13.10
C THR A 442 -19.20 1.02 14.49
N ILE A 443 -19.12 1.86 15.52
CA ILE A 443 -18.97 1.47 16.92
C ILE A 443 -20.09 2.16 17.71
N ASP A 444 -21.05 1.37 18.20
CA ASP A 444 -21.97 1.81 19.23
C ASP A 444 -21.32 1.54 20.59
N LEU A 445 -20.99 2.62 21.31
CA LEU A 445 -20.21 2.58 22.55
C LEU A 445 -21.03 3.15 23.70
N ASP A 446 -21.23 2.34 24.73
CA ASP A 446 -21.76 2.75 26.02
C ASP A 446 -20.65 2.67 27.07
N VAL A 447 -20.39 3.75 27.78
CA VAL A 447 -19.38 3.80 28.84
C VAL A 447 -19.85 4.65 30.01
N SER A 448 -19.47 4.30 31.22
CA SER A 448 -19.88 5.02 32.43
C SER A 448 -18.77 5.15 33.46
N CYS A 449 -18.91 6.14 34.35
CA CYS A 449 -18.05 6.32 35.52
C CYS A 449 -18.84 6.76 36.76
N ASP A 450 -18.21 6.61 37.93
CA ASP A 450 -18.70 7.13 39.20
C ASP A 450 -18.39 8.62 39.41
N GLU A 451 -18.76 9.17 40.57
CA GLU A 451 -18.54 10.58 40.95
C GLU A 451 -17.05 10.98 40.95
N ASP A 452 -16.16 10.01 41.15
CA ASP A 452 -14.71 10.20 41.13
C ASP A 452 -14.10 9.95 39.74
N GLY A 453 -14.93 9.74 38.72
CA GLY A 453 -14.48 9.47 37.35
C GLY A 453 -13.82 8.10 37.17
N LYS A 454 -14.01 7.16 38.10
CA LYS A 454 -13.57 5.78 37.90
C LYS A 454 -14.55 5.07 36.96
N LEU A 455 -14.02 4.43 35.91
CA LEU A 455 -14.83 3.70 34.95
C LEU A 455 -15.51 2.50 35.61
N THR A 456 -16.79 2.35 35.36
CA THR A 456 -17.65 1.34 36.00
C THR A 456 -18.13 0.29 35.02
N ALA A 457 -18.49 0.67 33.79
CA ALA A 457 -19.00 -0.24 32.78
C ALA A 457 -18.64 0.20 31.35
N LEU A 458 -18.54 -0.78 30.45
CA LEU A 458 -18.30 -0.60 29.02
C LEU A 458 -19.08 -1.63 28.21
N ARG A 459 -19.83 -1.18 27.21
CA ARG A 459 -20.36 -2.03 26.14
C ARG A 459 -19.95 -1.48 24.80
N ALA A 460 -19.46 -2.35 23.92
CA ALA A 460 -19.17 -2.00 22.54
C ALA A 460 -19.83 -2.99 21.57
N ARG A 461 -20.54 -2.45 20.57
CA ARG A 461 -21.04 -3.19 19.42
C ARG A 461 -20.41 -2.62 18.17
N MET A 462 -19.60 -3.44 17.50
CA MET A 462 -18.82 -3.01 16.34
C MET A 462 -19.22 -3.80 15.10
N ILE A 463 -19.37 -3.10 13.98
CA ILE A 463 -19.49 -3.69 12.65
C ILE A 463 -18.41 -3.05 11.77
N GLY A 464 -17.45 -3.86 11.32
CA GLY A 464 -16.41 -3.45 10.39
C GLY A 464 -16.65 -4.01 9.01
N ASP A 465 -16.53 -3.17 8.00
CA ASP A 465 -16.59 -3.60 6.59
C ASP A 465 -15.21 -4.14 6.16
N SER A 466 -15.16 -5.43 5.86
CA SER A 466 -13.96 -6.13 5.39
C SER A 466 -13.82 -6.15 3.86
N GLY A 467 -14.79 -5.62 3.11
CA GLY A 467 -14.86 -5.86 1.66
C GLY A 467 -15.12 -7.34 1.36
N PRO A 468 -14.75 -7.84 0.16
CA PRO A 468 -15.18 -9.18 -0.23
C PRO A 468 -14.32 -10.31 0.37
N TYR A 469 -13.01 -10.11 0.44
CA TYR A 469 -12.07 -11.17 0.78
C TYR A 469 -11.50 -10.98 2.17
N ALA A 470 -11.11 -12.08 2.80
CA ALA A 470 -10.76 -12.09 4.19
C ALA A 470 -9.52 -11.26 4.50
N SER A 471 -8.47 -11.35 3.66
CA SER A 471 -7.13 -10.83 4.00
C SER A 471 -6.80 -11.22 5.45
N VAL A 472 -6.69 -10.24 6.34
CA VAL A 472 -6.57 -10.39 7.79
C VAL A 472 -7.69 -9.67 8.57
N GLY A 473 -8.84 -9.42 7.93
CA GLY A 473 -9.96 -8.67 8.49
C GLY A 473 -10.54 -9.23 9.79
N MET A 474 -10.61 -10.55 9.91
CA MET A 474 -11.01 -11.22 11.16
C MET A 474 -10.09 -10.83 12.33
N LYS A 475 -8.78 -10.76 12.09
CA LYS A 475 -7.78 -10.37 13.09
C LYS A 475 -7.83 -8.88 13.39
N VAL A 476 -8.17 -8.05 12.40
CA VAL A 476 -8.39 -6.61 12.62
C VAL A 476 -9.57 -6.38 13.56
N LEU A 477 -10.70 -7.06 13.35
CA LEU A 477 -11.89 -6.91 14.20
C LEU A 477 -11.70 -7.58 15.57
N GLU A 478 -10.96 -8.69 15.66
CA GLU A 478 -10.50 -9.26 16.93
C GLU A 478 -9.65 -8.25 17.72
N ARG A 479 -8.73 -7.55 17.05
CA ARG A 479 -7.91 -6.51 17.69
C ARG A 479 -8.72 -5.28 18.09
N ALA A 480 -9.68 -4.84 17.28
CA ALA A 480 -10.59 -3.76 17.65
C ALA A 480 -11.41 -4.11 18.90
N ALA A 481 -11.97 -5.33 18.96
CA ALA A 481 -12.66 -5.83 20.15
C ALA A 481 -11.73 -5.84 21.37
N GLY A 482 -10.54 -6.44 21.26
CA GLY A 482 -9.61 -6.54 22.39
C GLY A 482 -9.09 -5.20 22.92
N HIS A 483 -9.14 -4.13 22.12
CA HIS A 483 -8.73 -2.78 22.53
C HIS A 483 -9.92 -1.85 22.82
N ALA A 484 -11.17 -2.36 22.86
CA ALA A 484 -12.38 -1.56 23.03
C ALA A 484 -12.37 -0.71 24.31
N SER A 485 -11.76 -1.22 25.40
CA SER A 485 -11.64 -0.49 26.67
C SER A 485 -10.47 0.48 26.73
N GLY A 486 -9.68 0.61 25.65
CA GLY A 486 -8.41 1.34 25.68
C GLY A 486 -7.43 0.81 26.73
N PRO A 487 -6.40 1.57 27.10
CA PRO A 487 -5.46 1.21 28.17
C PRO A 487 -6.05 1.46 29.57
N TYR A 488 -7.35 1.20 29.77
CA TYR A 488 -8.07 1.54 30.98
C TYR A 488 -8.66 0.31 31.70
N VAL A 489 -8.77 0.41 33.03
CA VAL A 489 -9.37 -0.59 33.90
C VAL A 489 -10.88 -0.38 33.93
N VAL A 490 -11.63 -1.39 33.47
CA VAL A 490 -13.09 -1.43 33.54
C VAL A 490 -13.51 -2.84 33.97
N ASP A 491 -14.25 -2.97 35.04
CA ASP A 491 -14.56 -4.29 35.60
C ASP A 491 -15.72 -4.98 34.86
N ASN A 492 -16.72 -4.20 34.44
CA ASN A 492 -17.93 -4.67 33.77
C ASN A 492 -17.88 -4.37 32.27
N ILE A 493 -17.64 -5.38 31.45
CA ILE A 493 -17.40 -5.24 30.01
C ILE A 493 -18.28 -6.22 29.22
N ASP A 494 -18.85 -5.73 28.12
CA ASP A 494 -19.58 -6.52 27.14
C ASP A 494 -19.24 -6.04 25.72
N VAL A 495 -18.36 -6.78 25.02
CA VAL A 495 -17.85 -6.39 23.71
C VAL A 495 -18.20 -7.42 22.66
N ARG A 496 -18.67 -6.95 21.50
CA ARG A 496 -18.89 -7.77 20.30
C ARG A 496 -18.51 -6.99 19.05
N ALA A 497 -17.65 -7.56 18.22
CA ALA A 497 -17.24 -7.01 16.94
C ALA A 497 -17.48 -8.01 15.81
N VAL A 498 -18.04 -7.53 14.70
CA VAL A 498 -18.37 -8.32 13.50
C VAL A 498 -17.55 -7.80 12.33
N ALA A 499 -16.87 -8.71 11.63
CA ALA A 499 -16.28 -8.44 10.32
C ALA A 499 -17.31 -8.84 9.25
N ALA A 500 -17.74 -7.88 8.44
CA ALA A 500 -18.75 -8.06 7.41
C ALA A 500 -18.10 -8.17 6.02
N ARG A 501 -18.57 -9.11 5.21
CA ARG A 501 -18.27 -9.19 3.79
C ARG A 501 -19.20 -8.28 2.99
N THR A 502 -18.64 -7.50 2.07
CA THR A 502 -19.37 -6.57 1.20
C THR A 502 -18.73 -6.52 -0.20
N ASN A 503 -19.29 -5.73 -1.11
CA ASN A 503 -18.70 -5.42 -2.42
C ASN A 503 -17.89 -4.10 -2.44
N ASN A 504 -17.63 -3.51 -1.26
CA ASN A 504 -16.67 -2.41 -1.13
C ASN A 504 -15.23 -2.93 -1.31
N PRO A 505 -14.20 -2.06 -1.41
CA PRO A 505 -12.83 -2.56 -1.58
C PRO A 505 -12.41 -3.53 -0.47
N VAL A 506 -11.48 -4.43 -0.76
CA VAL A 506 -10.92 -5.34 0.26
C VAL A 506 -10.32 -4.52 1.40
N CYS A 507 -10.47 -5.00 2.63
CA CYS A 507 -9.85 -4.43 3.81
C CYS A 507 -8.95 -5.44 4.51
N GLY A 508 -7.86 -4.93 5.08
CA GLY A 508 -6.77 -5.77 5.62
C GLY A 508 -5.92 -4.99 6.61
N ALA A 509 -4.65 -5.37 6.72
CA ALA A 509 -3.73 -4.71 7.63
C ALA A 509 -3.50 -3.25 7.25
N PHE A 510 -3.52 -2.38 8.27
CA PHE A 510 -3.00 -1.02 8.18
C PHE A 510 -2.39 -0.69 9.53
N ARG A 511 -1.15 -0.17 9.57
CA ARG A 511 -0.45 0.34 10.78
C ARG A 511 -1.42 0.85 11.88
N GLY A 512 -1.44 0.17 13.02
CA GLY A 512 -2.39 0.37 14.13
C GLY A 512 -3.42 -0.76 14.27
N PHE A 513 -3.85 -1.36 13.15
CA PHE A 513 -4.52 -2.67 13.10
C PHE A 513 -5.73 -2.83 14.04
N GLY A 514 -6.83 -2.15 13.73
CA GLY A 514 -8.09 -2.21 14.51
C GLY A 514 -8.08 -1.37 15.80
N ALA A 515 -6.93 -1.28 16.49
CA ALA A 515 -6.81 -0.54 17.75
C ALA A 515 -7.10 0.96 17.57
N ASN A 516 -6.65 1.59 16.47
CA ASN A 516 -6.92 3.01 16.21
C ASN A 516 -8.40 3.33 16.16
N GLN A 517 -9.21 2.45 15.55
CA GLN A 517 -10.66 2.64 15.46
C GLN A 517 -11.32 2.54 16.84
N ALA A 518 -10.91 1.54 17.64
CA ALA A 518 -11.38 1.39 19.01
C ALA A 518 -10.97 2.58 19.90
N GLN A 519 -9.71 3.04 19.79
CA GLN A 519 -9.21 4.18 20.58
C GLN A 519 -9.91 5.49 20.20
N PHE A 520 -10.23 5.71 18.93
CA PHE A 520 -11.00 6.89 18.53
C PHE A 520 -12.33 6.99 19.28
N ALA A 521 -13.06 5.88 19.39
CA ALA A 521 -14.31 5.83 20.14
C ALA A 521 -14.09 5.97 21.66
N MET A 522 -13.19 5.17 22.24
CA MET A 522 -12.96 5.16 23.69
C MET A 522 -12.40 6.51 24.20
N GLU A 523 -11.42 7.09 23.52
CA GLU A 523 -10.85 8.39 23.88
C GLU A 523 -11.87 9.53 23.74
N GLY A 524 -12.70 9.48 22.69
CA GLY A 524 -13.79 10.43 22.50
C GLY A 524 -14.84 10.34 23.61
N ALA A 525 -15.17 9.14 24.06
CA ALA A 525 -16.12 8.94 25.15
C ALA A 525 -15.54 9.32 26.53
N LEU A 526 -14.23 9.14 26.74
CA LEU A 526 -13.57 9.63 27.96
C LEU A 526 -13.58 11.15 28.08
N ASP A 527 -13.41 11.88 26.97
CA ASP A 527 -13.51 13.34 26.99
C ASP A 527 -14.94 13.80 27.36
N GLN A 528 -15.97 13.08 26.89
CA GLN A 528 -17.36 13.36 27.25
C GLN A 528 -17.66 13.01 28.71
N LEU A 529 -17.17 11.86 29.21
CA LEU A 529 -17.32 11.51 30.64
C LEU A 529 -16.60 12.51 31.55
N ALA A 530 -15.41 12.96 31.16
CA ALA A 530 -14.66 13.98 31.90
C ALA A 530 -15.45 15.29 31.99
N GLU A 531 -16.13 15.70 30.92
CA GLU A 531 -17.01 16.88 30.92
C GLU A 531 -18.25 16.69 31.81
N LEU A 532 -18.91 15.53 31.74
CA LEU A 532 -20.08 15.22 32.58
C LEU A 532 -19.76 15.18 34.08
N ALA A 533 -18.57 14.67 34.42
CA ALA A 533 -18.11 14.53 35.79
C ALA A 533 -17.38 15.77 36.32
N ASP A 534 -17.18 16.81 35.51
CA ASP A 534 -16.37 17.99 35.82
C ASP A 534 -14.94 17.63 36.28
N ILE A 535 -14.31 16.70 35.57
CA ILE A 535 -12.95 16.21 35.83
C ILE A 535 -12.04 16.60 34.66
N ASP A 536 -10.82 17.04 34.95
CA ASP A 536 -9.80 17.28 33.92
C ASP A 536 -9.56 16.01 33.06
N ARG A 537 -9.49 16.20 31.74
CA ARG A 537 -9.39 15.10 30.76
C ARG A 537 -8.16 14.21 30.96
N LEU A 538 -7.03 14.77 31.41
CA LEU A 538 -5.83 13.99 31.70
C LEU A 538 -5.96 13.26 33.04
N VAL A 539 -6.59 13.89 34.04
CA VAL A 539 -6.89 13.25 35.33
C VAL A 539 -7.83 12.05 35.14
N MET A 540 -8.90 12.18 34.35
CA MET A 540 -9.81 11.09 34.00
C MET A 540 -9.06 9.87 33.46
N ARG A 541 -8.15 10.07 32.51
CA ARG A 541 -7.32 8.99 31.93
C ARG A 541 -6.39 8.38 32.95
N ARG A 542 -5.67 9.22 33.71
CA ARG A 542 -4.69 8.77 34.70
C ARG A 542 -5.31 7.93 35.80
N ARG A 543 -6.53 8.27 36.25
CA ARG A 543 -7.27 7.51 37.27
C ARG A 543 -7.60 6.09 36.82
N ASN A 544 -7.82 5.90 35.53
CA ASN A 544 -8.29 4.64 34.97
C ASN A 544 -7.20 3.84 34.26
N ALA A 545 -5.99 4.38 34.11
CA ALA A 545 -4.90 3.69 33.42
C ALA A 545 -4.59 2.33 34.06
N ILE A 546 -4.30 1.33 33.22
CA ILE A 546 -3.84 0.02 33.68
C ILE A 546 -2.56 0.12 34.53
N SER A 547 -2.42 -0.79 35.49
CA SER A 547 -1.25 -0.94 36.35
C SER A 547 -0.94 -2.42 36.58
N PRO A 548 0.28 -2.78 36.99
CA PRO A 548 0.63 -4.18 37.25
C PRO A 548 -0.35 -4.85 38.21
N GLY A 549 -0.74 -6.07 37.89
CA GLY A 549 -1.66 -6.90 38.67
C GLY A 549 -3.14 -6.73 38.36
N VAL A 550 -3.55 -5.70 37.60
CA VAL A 550 -4.96 -5.53 37.18
C VAL A 550 -5.32 -6.50 36.05
N ILE A 551 -6.63 -6.75 35.90
CA ILE A 551 -7.16 -7.54 34.77
C ILE A 551 -7.65 -6.58 33.69
N TRP A 552 -6.96 -6.55 32.57
CA TRP A 552 -7.27 -5.66 31.43
C TRP A 552 -8.18 -6.34 30.41
N GLY A 553 -9.07 -5.53 29.82
CA GLY A 553 -9.86 -5.85 28.63
C GLY A 553 -10.39 -7.30 28.60
N PRO A 554 -9.96 -8.13 27.62
CA PRO A 554 -10.41 -9.53 27.47
C PRO A 554 -10.14 -10.49 28.64
N GLY A 555 -9.49 -10.06 29.73
CA GLY A 555 -9.20 -10.90 30.89
C GLY A 555 -7.71 -11.16 31.15
N GLN A 556 -6.81 -10.50 30.41
CA GLN A 556 -5.37 -10.64 30.63
C GLN A 556 -4.99 -9.93 31.94
N ARG A 557 -4.30 -10.63 32.84
CA ARG A 557 -3.64 -9.99 33.97
C ARG A 557 -2.36 -9.31 33.48
N MET A 558 -2.27 -8.00 33.69
CA MET A 558 -1.09 -7.23 33.31
C MET A 558 0.05 -7.54 34.28
N ASP A 559 1.19 -7.98 33.76
CA ASP A 559 2.46 -8.14 34.47
C ASP A 559 3.30 -6.86 34.39
N ASP A 560 4.53 -6.92 34.92
CA ASP A 560 5.45 -5.78 35.08
C ASP A 560 6.06 -5.30 33.76
#